data_AF-A0A9D5MEP5-F1
#
_entry.id   AF-A0A9D5MEP5-F1
#
_cell.length_a   1.000
_cell.length_b   1.000
_cell.length_c   1.000
_cell.angle_alpha   90.00
_cell.angle_beta   90.00
_cell.angle_gamma   90.00
#
_symmetry.space_group_name_H-M   'P 1'
#
loop_
_entity.id
_entity.type
_entity.pdbx_description
1 polymer ?
#
loop_
_entity_poly.entity_id
_entity_poly.type
_entity_poly.pdbx_seq_one_letter_code
_entity_poly.pdbx_strand_id
1 'polypeptide(L)'
;MKVFTIRQALEAVRGTYYGPDEALDRRISFVTSDSRTAKDGALFVAFKGARVDGHDFMRACIANGAACCLSAREPAADETPCIVVDDTLTAI
;
A
#
# COMPACT_ATOMS: atom_id res chain seq x y z
N MET A 1 0.85 -6.35 -18.07
CA MET A 1 0.57 -6.14 -16.63
C MET A 1 -0.78 -5.44 -16.53
N LYS A 2 -1.71 -5.94 -15.72
CA LYS A 2 -3.06 -5.37 -15.61
C LYS A 2 -2.99 -4.15 -14.68
N VAL A 3 -3.39 -2.98 -15.17
CA VAL A 3 -3.52 -1.78 -14.35
C VAL A 3 -4.86 -1.84 -13.63
N PHE A 4 -4.88 -1.55 -12.34
CA PHE A 4 -6.09 -1.48 -11.51
C PHE A 4 -6.06 -0.23 -10.63
N THR A 5 -7.16 0.11 -9.97
CA THR A 5 -7.22 1.27 -9.05
C THR A 5 -7.06 0.86 -7.59
N ILE A 6 -6.79 1.82 -6.70
CA ILE A 6 -6.81 1.58 -5.25
C ILE A 6 -8.16 1.00 -4.82
N ARG A 7 -9.27 1.50 -5.37
CA ARG A 7 -10.62 0.96 -5.12
C ARG A 7 -10.71 -0.53 -5.46
N GLN A 8 -10.20 -0.94 -6.60
CA GLN A 8 -10.20 -2.36 -7.00
C GLN A 8 -9.30 -3.20 -6.08
N ALA A 9 -8.16 -2.65 -5.64
CA ALA A 9 -7.31 -3.30 -4.65
C ALA A 9 -8.05 -3.49 -3.31
N LEU A 10 -8.72 -2.44 -2.83
CA LEU A 10 -9.51 -2.44 -1.60
C LEU A 10 -10.62 -3.49 -1.64
N GLU A 11 -11.35 -3.58 -2.76
CA GLU A 11 -12.40 -4.59 -2.96
C GLU A 11 -11.83 -6.03 -2.99
N ALA A 12 -10.65 -6.22 -3.60
CA ALA A 12 -10.02 -7.53 -3.71
C ALA A 12 -9.53 -8.05 -2.36
N VAL A 13 -8.88 -7.19 -1.55
CA VAL A 13 -8.31 -7.58 -0.25
C VAL A 13 -9.30 -7.46 0.90
N ARG A 14 -10.44 -6.80 0.68
CA ARG A 14 -11.49 -6.53 1.69
C ARG A 14 -10.96 -5.83 2.94
N GLY A 15 -10.02 -4.91 2.74
CA GLY A 15 -9.40 -4.13 3.79
C GLY A 15 -10.20 -2.87 4.18
N THR A 16 -9.60 -2.08 5.07
CA THR A 16 -10.07 -0.73 5.43
C THR A 16 -9.17 0.31 4.79
N TYR A 17 -9.74 1.30 4.11
CA TYR A 17 -8.98 2.35 3.44
C TYR A 17 -8.79 3.58 4.34
N TYR A 18 -7.58 4.14 4.31
CA TYR A 18 -7.19 5.37 4.99
C TYR A 18 -6.52 6.32 3.99
N GLY A 19 -7.13 7.48 3.79
CA GLY A 19 -6.62 8.50 2.87
C GLY A 19 -7.75 9.34 2.27
N PRO A 20 -7.41 10.27 1.39
CA PRO A 20 -8.38 11.11 0.69
C PRO A 20 -9.16 10.32 -0.36
N ASP A 21 -10.47 10.52 -0.46
CA ASP A 21 -11.35 9.82 -1.40
C ASP A 21 -10.90 9.97 -2.86
N GLU A 22 -10.31 11.11 -3.22
CA GLU A 22 -9.79 11.37 -4.57
C GLU A 22 -8.66 10.43 -4.96
N ALA A 23 -7.95 9.84 -3.98
CA ALA A 23 -6.89 8.89 -4.25
C ALA A 23 -7.43 7.49 -4.60
N LEU A 24 -8.68 7.13 -4.26
CA LEU A 24 -9.25 5.79 -4.52
C LEU A 24 -9.21 5.40 -6.01
N ASP A 25 -9.26 6.38 -6.91
CA ASP A 25 -9.23 6.16 -8.35
C ASP A 25 -7.81 6.28 -8.95
N ARG A 26 -6.77 6.49 -8.13
CA ARG A 26 -5.37 6.41 -8.57
C ARG A 26 -5.06 5.01 -9.09
N ARG A 27 -4.27 4.97 -10.18
CA ARG A 27 -3.87 3.73 -10.84
C ARG A 27 -2.67 3.10 -10.15
N ILE A 28 -2.76 1.80 -9.95
CA ILE A 28 -1.70 0.89 -9.56
C ILE A 28 -1.29 0.12 -10.82
N SER A 29 -0.03 0.28 -11.18
CA SER A 29 0.61 -0.36 -12.32
C SER A 29 1.35 -1.63 -11.92
N PHE A 30 1.88 -1.67 -10.69
CA PHE A 30 2.63 -2.81 -10.16
C PHE A 30 2.55 -2.88 -8.64
N VAL A 31 2.85 -4.06 -8.08
CA VAL A 31 2.91 -4.32 -6.65
C VAL A 31 4.37 -4.60 -6.28
N THR A 32 4.83 -4.09 -5.14
CA THR A 32 6.19 -4.36 -4.64
C THR A 32 6.24 -4.37 -3.12
N SER A 33 7.12 -5.17 -2.55
CA SER A 33 7.49 -5.14 -1.13
C SER A 33 8.89 -4.56 -0.91
N ASP A 34 9.60 -4.20 -1.99
CA ASP A 34 10.90 -3.52 -1.90
C ASP A 34 10.67 -2.00 -1.96
N SER A 35 10.80 -1.34 -0.81
CA SER A 35 10.60 0.10 -0.65
C SER A 35 11.48 0.95 -1.55
N ARG A 36 12.63 0.43 -2.00
CA ARG A 36 13.55 1.10 -2.95
C ARG A 36 12.97 1.19 -4.36
N THR A 37 11.98 0.35 -4.65
CA THR A 37 11.30 0.28 -5.96
C THR A 37 9.88 0.87 -5.93
N ALA A 38 9.37 1.21 -4.74
CA ALA A 38 8.06 1.81 -4.55
C ALA A 38 8.06 3.26 -5.07
N LYS A 39 7.67 3.42 -6.33
CA LYS A 39 7.61 4.67 -7.08
C LYS A 39 6.19 4.91 -7.59
N ASP A 40 6.00 5.91 -8.45
CA ASP A 40 4.69 6.20 -9.05
C ASP A 40 4.02 4.96 -9.65
N GLY A 41 2.74 4.79 -9.31
CA GLY A 41 1.94 3.61 -9.68
C GLY A 41 2.22 2.33 -8.89
N ALA A 42 3.05 2.36 -7.84
CA ALA A 42 3.29 1.20 -6.98
C ALA A 42 2.20 1.03 -5.91
N LEU A 43 1.80 -0.22 -5.66
CA LEU A 43 1.23 -0.64 -4.38
C LEU A 43 2.36 -1.24 -3.53
N PHE A 44 2.76 -0.54 -2.48
CA PHE A 44 3.79 -1.02 -1.56
C PHE A 44 3.17 -1.94 -0.51
N VAL A 45 3.66 -3.17 -0.37
CA VAL A 45 3.18 -4.09 0.65
C VAL A 45 4.13 -4.12 1.83
N ALA A 46 3.64 -3.64 2.98
CA ALA A 46 4.34 -3.67 4.25
C ALA A 46 4.11 -5.02 4.94
N PHE A 47 5.13 -5.87 4.93
CA PHE A 47 5.16 -7.08 5.74
C PHE A 47 6.05 -6.89 6.96
N LYS A 48 5.65 -7.50 8.07
CA LYS A 48 6.54 -7.64 9.22
C LYS A 48 7.51 -8.80 8.98
N GLY A 49 8.75 -8.48 8.59
CA GLY A 49 9.81 -9.47 8.43
C GLY A 49 10.52 -9.80 9.74
N ALA A 50 11.25 -10.92 9.78
CA ALA A 50 12.01 -11.34 10.97
C ALA A 50 13.18 -10.39 11.33
N ARG A 51 13.68 -9.61 10.36
CA ARG A 51 14.82 -8.71 10.53
C ARG A 51 14.47 -7.24 10.31
N VAL A 52 13.44 -6.97 9.52
CA VAL A 52 13.10 -5.64 9.02
C VAL A 52 11.58 -5.56 9.00
N ASP A 53 11.04 -4.49 9.56
CA ASP A 53 9.61 -4.22 9.51
C ASP A 53 9.31 -3.33 8.29
N GLY A 54 8.54 -3.86 7.33
CA GLY A 54 8.14 -3.13 6.12
C GLY A 54 7.35 -1.86 6.43
N HIS A 55 6.70 -1.82 7.59
CA HIS A 55 5.92 -0.68 8.06
C HIS A 55 6.74 0.59 8.24
N ASP A 56 8.03 0.48 8.56
CA ASP A 56 8.92 1.63 8.75
C ASP A 56 9.17 2.39 7.44
N PHE A 57 8.88 1.77 6.30
CA PHE A 57 9.11 2.36 4.98
C PHE A 57 7.86 2.96 4.34
N MET A 58 6.67 2.80 4.93
CA MET A 58 5.41 3.28 4.34
C MET A 58 5.48 4.77 4.01
N ARG A 59 5.92 5.59 4.98
CA ARG A 59 6.14 7.04 4.78
C ARG A 59 7.06 7.33 3.60
N ALA A 60 8.18 6.61 3.49
CA ALA A 60 9.14 6.81 2.41
C ALA A 60 8.56 6.41 1.05
N CYS A 61 7.78 5.33 0.99
CA CYS A 61 7.11 4.89 -0.22
C CYS A 61 6.07 5.92 -0.70
N ILE A 62 5.25 6.46 0.20
CA ILE A 62 4.31 7.54 -0.12
C ILE A 62 5.06 8.78 -0.64
N ALA A 63 6.13 9.19 0.05
CA ALA A 63 6.95 10.33 -0.36
C ALA A 63 7.62 10.12 -1.73
N ASN A 64 7.96 8.88 -2.07
CA ASN A 64 8.53 8.49 -3.37
C ASN A 64 7.47 8.36 -4.49
N GLY A 65 6.21 8.66 -4.19
CA GLY A 65 5.11 8.69 -5.15
C GLY A 65 4.31 7.40 -5.26
N ALA A 66 4.51 6.42 -4.37
CA ALA A 66 3.66 5.23 -4.36
C ALA A 66 2.18 5.59 -4.40
N ALA A 67 1.41 4.80 -5.15
CA ALA A 67 -0.03 5.01 -5.26
C ALA A 67 -0.73 4.74 -3.92
N CYS A 68 -0.32 3.66 -3.25
CA CYS A 68 -0.89 3.22 -1.99
C CYS A 68 0.08 2.29 -1.23
N CYS A 69 -0.10 2.16 0.08
CA CYS A 69 0.49 1.10 0.88
C CYS A 69 -0.56 0.06 1.30
N LEU A 70 -0.18 -1.22 1.37
CA LEU A 70 -0.96 -2.29 1.99
C LEU A 70 -0.27 -2.69 3.30
N SER A 71 -0.98 -2.65 4.43
CA SER A 71 -0.41 -2.84 5.76
C SER A 71 -1.30 -3.70 6.65
N ALA A 72 -0.71 -4.31 7.67
CA ALA A 72 -1.44 -4.98 8.74
C ALA A 72 -1.68 -4.09 9.98
N ARG A 73 -1.27 -2.82 9.93
CA ARG A 73 -1.50 -1.84 11.00
C ARG A 73 -2.14 -0.57 10.44
N GLU A 74 -2.78 0.18 11.33
CA GLU A 74 -3.25 1.52 11.00
C GLU A 74 -2.06 2.44 10.63
N PRO A 75 -2.19 3.21 9.54
CA PRO A 75 -1.18 4.17 9.10
C PRO A 75 -1.25 5.45 9.95
N ALA A 76 -0.12 6.12 10.12
CA ALA A 76 -0.09 7.53 10.52
C ALA A 76 -0.59 8.43 9.37
N ALA A 77 -0.88 9.70 9.68
CA ALA A 77 -1.41 10.64 8.69
C ALA A 77 -0.50 10.80 7.45
N ASP A 78 0.83 10.75 7.65
CA ASP A 78 1.84 10.84 6.60
C ASP A 78 2.19 9.49 5.92
N GLU A 79 1.47 8.42 6.29
CA GLU A 79 1.59 7.09 5.70
C GLU A 79 0.37 6.73 4.81
N THR A 80 -0.46 7.73 4.47
CA THR A 80 -1.62 7.59 3.58
C THR A 80 -1.28 8.04 2.16
N PRO A 81 -1.91 7.47 1.09
CA PRO A 81 -3.01 6.49 1.11
C PRO A 81 -2.59 5.08 1.49
N CYS A 82 -3.38 4.40 2.33
CA CYS A 82 -3.11 3.02 2.75
C CYS A 82 -4.38 2.17 2.89
N ILE A 83 -4.27 0.88 2.56
CA ILE A 83 -5.26 -0.15 2.82
C ILE A 83 -4.74 -1.02 3.97
N VAL A 84 -5.54 -1.20 5.00
CA VAL A 84 -5.23 -2.05 6.15
C VAL A 84 -6.01 -3.35 6.04
N VAL A 85 -5.32 -4.47 6.18
CA VAL A 85 -5.87 -5.83 6.19
C VAL A 85 -5.47 -6.55 7.48
N ASP A 86 -6.22 -7.55 7.91
CA ASP A 86 -5.88 -8.32 9.11
C ASP A 86 -4.55 -9.08 8.98
N ASP A 87 -4.25 -9.56 7.77
CA ASP A 87 -3.00 -10.24 7.45
C ASP A 87 -2.56 -9.94 6.01
N THR A 88 -1.42 -9.26 5.86
CA THR A 88 -0.85 -8.94 4.56
C THR A 88 -0.38 -10.17 3.80
N LEU A 89 -0.04 -11.28 4.46
CA LEU A 89 0.40 -12.53 3.79
C LEU A 89 -0.76 -13.28 3.12
N THR A 90 -1.97 -13.15 3.64
CA THR A 90 -3.17 -13.82 3.09
C THR A 90 -3.86 -12.97 2.00
N ALA A 91 -3.49 -11.69 1.89
CA ALA A 91 -4.13 -10.72 1.01
C ALA A 91 -3.56 -10.65 -0.43
N ILE A 92 -2.55 -11.45 -0.78
CA ILE A 92 -1.76 -11.35 -2.03
C ILE A 92 -1.73 -12.70 -2.73
#